data_AF-A0A3R7DSZ3-F1
#
_entry.id   AF-A0A3R7DSZ3-F1
#
_cell.length_a   1.000
_cell.length_b   1.000
_cell.length_c   1.000
_cell.angle_alpha   90.00
_cell.angle_beta   90.00
_cell.angle_gamma   90.00
#
_symmetry.space_group_name_H-M   'P 1'
#
loop_
_entity.id
_entity.type
_entity.pdbx_description
1 polymer ?
#
loop_
_entity_poly.entity_id
_entity_poly.type
_entity_poly.pdbx_seq_one_letter_code
_entity_poly.pdbx_strand_id
1 'polypeptide(L)' 'MDKSQIQERTKKLLEKIDKPKEFTKGLQELLKSYVDREATKNYQRIIPDTGKFYGVPLPVLRIISAEIGK' A
#
# COMPACT_ATOMS: atom_id res chain seq x y z
N MET A 1 3.37 14.21 2.37
CA MET A 1 2.36 13.13 2.48
C MET A 1 1.45 13.44 3.65
N ASP A 2 0.14 13.40 3.46
CA ASP A 2 -0.83 13.68 4.52
C ASP A 2 -1.31 12.38 5.18
N LYS A 3 -1.10 12.27 6.49
CA LYS A 3 -1.51 11.11 7.29
C LYS A 3 -3.03 10.89 7.24
N SER A 4 -3.81 11.96 7.32
CA SER A 4 -5.28 11.91 7.35
C SER A 4 -5.83 11.32 6.06
N GLN A 5 -5.23 11.68 4.92
CA GLN A 5 -5.60 11.16 3.61
C GLN A 5 -5.30 9.66 3.47
N ILE A 6 -4.17 9.18 4.03
CA ILE A 6 -3.82 7.75 4.05
C ILE A 6 -4.83 6.97 4.88
N GLN A 7 -5.19 7.49 6.06
CA GLN A 7 -6.17 6.87 6.94
C GLN A 7 -7.56 6.81 6.29
N GLU A 8 -8.03 7.90 5.69
CA GLU A 8 -9.34 7.94 5.01
C GLU A 8 -9.41 6.93 3.86
N ARG A 9 -8.39 6.87 3.00
CA ARG A 9 -8.32 5.90 1.91
C ARG A 9 -8.26 4.46 2.42
N THR A 10 -7.56 4.21 3.53
CA THR A 10 -7.48 2.89 4.14
C THR A 10 -8.83 2.48 4.74
N LYS A 11 -9.57 3.38 5.40
CA LYS A 11 -10.92 3.12 5.89
C LYS A 11 -11.89 2.75 4.76
N LYS A 12 -11.89 3.49 3.66
CA LYS A 12 -12.70 3.17 2.47
C LYS A 12 -12.36 1.80 1.87
N LEU A 13 -11.12 1.35 2.01
CA LEU A 13 -10.71 0.01 1.59
C LEU A 13 -11.23 -1.06 2.57
N LEU A 14 -11.22 -0.79 3.88
CA LEU A 14 -11.72 -1.69 4.92
C LEU A 14 -13.23 -1.97 4.80
N GLU A 15 -14.02 -1.06 4.22
CA GLU A 15 -15.43 -1.32 3.89
C GLU A 15 -15.64 -2.54 2.97
N LYS A 16 -14.58 -3.00 2.29
CA LYS A 16 -14.60 -4.15 1.37
C LYS A 16 -13.95 -5.39 1.96
N ILE A 17 -13.65 -5.42 3.27
CA ILE A 17 -12.90 -6.51 3.91
C ILE A 17 -13.59 -7.89 3.75
N ASP A 18 -14.93 -7.90 3.72
CA ASP A 18 -15.74 -9.11 3.52
C ASP A 18 -15.71 -9.64 2.08
N LYS A 19 -15.05 -8.92 1.16
CA LYS A 19 -14.89 -9.29 -0.24
C LYS A 19 -13.40 -9.45 -0.58
N PRO A 20 -12.79 -10.62 -0.31
CA PRO A 20 -11.34 -10.81 -0.38
C PRO A 20 -10.70 -10.42 -1.72
N LYS A 21 -11.38 -10.68 -2.85
CA LYS A 21 -10.88 -10.31 -4.18
C LYS A 21 -10.87 -8.80 -4.41
N GLU A 22 -11.95 -8.10 -4.02
CA GLU A 22 -12.07 -6.64 -4.13
C GLU A 22 -11.11 -5.95 -3.18
N PHE A 23 -11.03 -6.43 -1.92
CA PHE A 23 -10.10 -5.95 -0.93
C PHE A 23 -8.65 -6.08 -1.40
N THR A 24 -8.26 -7.27 -1.86
CA THR A 24 -6.88 -7.52 -2.34
C THR A 24 -6.53 -6.59 -3.49
N LYS A 25 -7.43 -6.43 -4.48
CA LYS A 25 -7.20 -5.53 -5.60
C LYS A 25 -7.07 -4.07 -5.14
N GLY A 26 -7.97 -3.61 -4.28
CA GLY A 26 -7.94 -2.26 -3.72
C GLY A 26 -6.70 -1.98 -2.87
N LEU A 27 -6.23 -2.97 -2.10
CA LEU A 27 -4.98 -2.87 -1.34
C LEU A 27 -3.77 -2.72 -2.27
N GLN A 28 -3.71 -3.50 -3.34
CA GLN A 28 -2.63 -3.38 -4.33
C GLN A 28 -2.63 -2.01 -5.02
N GLU A 29 -3.80 -1.48 -5.37
CA GLU A 29 -3.95 -0.15 -5.95
C GLU A 29 -3.56 0.97 -4.96
N LEU A 30 -3.99 0.85 -3.70
CA LEU A 30 -3.62 1.76 -2.62
C LEU A 30 -2.10 1.81 -2.44
N LEU A 31 -1.44 0.65 -2.33
CA LEU A 31 0.01 0.57 -2.20
C LEU A 31 0.73 1.16 -3.42
N LYS A 32 0.30 0.83 -4.64
CA LYS A 32 0.85 1.43 -5.87
C LYS A 32 0.72 2.95 -5.91
N SER A 33 -0.31 3.52 -5.29
CA SER A 33 -0.51 4.97 -5.26
C SER A 33 0.51 5.72 -4.39
N TYR A 34 1.22 5.01 -3.50
CA TYR A 34 2.24 5.56 -2.61
C TYR A 34 3.67 5.16 -2.98
N VAL A 35 3.88 4.65 -4.19
CA VAL A 35 5.21 4.27 -4.67
C VAL A 35 6.14 5.49 -4.77
N ASP A 36 7.31 5.40 -4.16
CA ASP A 36 8.40 6.34 -4.37
C ASP A 36 9.22 5.91 -5.58
N ARG A 37 8.85 6.38 -6.78
CA ARG A 37 9.46 5.91 -8.04
C ARG A 37 10.94 6.27 -8.16
N GLU A 38 11.36 7.36 -7.53
CA GLU A 38 12.74 7.83 -7.62
C GLU A 38 13.64 6.99 -6.73
N ALA A 39 13.25 6.81 -5.46
CA ALA A 39 13.99 5.97 -4.51
C ALA A 39 13.98 4.49 -4.92
N THR A 40 12.94 4.03 -5.64
CA THR A 40 12.73 2.61 -5.92
C THR A 40 13.13 2.12 -7.31
N LYS A 41 13.61 3.03 -8.17
CA LYS A 41 14.04 2.75 -9.55
C LYS A 41 15.05 1.60 -9.65
N ASN A 42 16.01 1.53 -8.73
CA ASN A 42 17.04 0.49 -8.73
C ASN A 42 16.56 -0.84 -8.15
N TYR A 43 15.63 -0.81 -7.18
CA TYR A 43 15.14 -2.01 -6.50
C TYR A 43 14.24 -2.85 -7.42
N GLN A 44 13.47 -2.21 -8.30
CA GLN A 44 12.68 -2.92 -9.32
C GLN A 44 13.56 -3.78 -10.25
N ARG A 45 14.81 -3.38 -10.49
CA ARG A 45 15.76 -4.14 -11.31
C ARG A 45 16.37 -5.35 -10.58
N ILE A 46 16.48 -5.28 -9.26
CA ILE A 46 17.22 -6.24 -8.43
C ILE A 46 16.30 -7.35 -7.89
N ILE A 47 14.99 -7.10 -7.82
CA ILE A 47 14.01 -8.01 -7.20
C ILE A 47 13.01 -8.53 -8.26
N PRO A 48 13.43 -9.36 -9.24
CA PRO A 48 12.50 -9.92 -10.21
C PRO A 48 11.66 -11.08 -9.66
N ASP A 49 12.19 -11.88 -8.72
CA ASP A 49 11.59 -13.19 -8.35
C ASP A 49 11.12 -13.33 -6.89
N THR A 50 11.19 -12.26 -6.08
CA THR A 50 10.93 -12.34 -4.62
C THR A 50 9.51 -11.93 -4.22
N GLY A 51 8.62 -11.71 -5.19
CA GLY A 51 7.23 -11.28 -4.98
C GLY A 51 6.95 -9.87 -5.50
N LYS A 52 5.73 -9.37 -5.27
CA LYS A 52 5.33 -8.03 -5.73
C LYS A 52 5.91 -6.96 -4.82
N PHE A 53 6.84 -6.18 -5.35
CA PHE A 53 7.39 -4.99 -4.70
C PHE A 53 6.59 -3.74 -5.10
N TYR A 54 6.10 -3.00 -4.10
CA TYR A 54 5.27 -1.80 -4.30
C TYR A 54 6.01 -0.47 -4.08
N GLY A 55 7.24 -0.52 -3.58
CA GLY A 55 8.06 0.66 -3.34
C GLY A 55 7.45 1.71 -2.43
N VAL A 56 6.63 1.29 -1.47
CA VAL A 56 5.95 2.17 -0.52
C VAL A 56 6.89 2.51 0.63
N PRO A 57 7.07 3.80 0.97
CA PRO A 57 7.88 4.21 2.12
C PRO A 57 7.38 3.58 3.43
N LEU A 58 8.32 3.16 4.29
CA LEU A 58 8.01 2.54 5.59
C LEU A 58 7.04 3.38 6.46
N PRO A 59 7.14 4.73 6.52
CA PRO A 59 6.18 5.54 7.28
C PRO A 59 4.73 5.39 6.81
N VAL A 60 4.51 5.24 5.50
CA VAL A 60 3.16 5.03 4.94
C VAL A 60 2.64 3.65 5.31
N LEU A 61 3.48 2.62 5.17
CA LEU A 61 3.12 1.25 5.58
C LEU A 61 2.70 1.19 7.05
N ARG A 62 3.42 1.88 7.94
CA ARG A 62 3.05 1.95 9.37
C ARG A 62 1.66 2.53 9.60
N ILE A 63 1.28 3.58 8.85
CA ILE A 63 -0.04 4.19 8.97
C ILE A 63 -1.12 3.22 8.48
N ILE A 64 -0.91 2.57 7.33
CA ILE A 64 -1.84 1.59 6.77
C ILE A 64 -2.02 0.41 7.74
N SER A 65 -0.93 -0.18 8.23
CA SER A 65 -0.96 -1.31 9.17
C SER A 65 -1.66 -0.94 10.48
N ALA A 66 -1.39 0.24 11.02
CA ALA A 66 -2.04 0.71 12.23
C ALA A 66 -3.55 0.97 12.05
N GLU A 67 -4.00 1.32 10.85
CA GLU A 67 -5.41 1.52 10.57
C GLU A 67 -6.14 0.20 10.29
N ILE A 68 -5.48 -0.80 9.70
CA ILE A 68 -6.04 -2.14 9.49
C ILE A 68 -6.17 -2.93 10.80
N GLY A 69 -5.24 -2.73 11.74
CA GLY A 69 -5.23 -3.44 13.03
C GLY A 69 -6.13 -2.85 14.11
N LYS A 70 -6.87 -1.79 13.81
CA LYS A 70 -7.89 -1.21 14.70
C LYS A 70 -9.22 -1.92 14.50
#